data_AF-A0A935T0Q4-F1
#
_entry.id   AF-A0A935T0Q4-F1
#
_cell.length_a   1.000
_cell.length_b   1.000
_cell.length_c   1.000
_cell.angle_alpha   90.00
_cell.angle_beta   90.00
_cell.angle_gamma   90.00
#
_symmetry.space_group_name_H-M   'P 1'
#
loop_
_entity.id
_entity.type
_entity.pdbx_description
1 polymer ?
#
loop_
_entity_poly.entity_id
_entity_poly.type
_entity_poly.pdbx_seq_one_letter_code
_entity_poly.pdbx_strand_id
1 'polypeptide(L)'
;MFETLIGLGIVTLFCVLAWAAKASAEALLVGGLGLAALGFAYGIPTALVYHWLLHRSLTRAGRLPERWWLSPTAHHEKLPIEDRPRVLLWAAIGGSGFLVVVLGILLTSLGLWRARAA
;
A
#
# COMPACT_ATOMS: atom_id res chain seq x y z
N MET A 1 -6.01 -11.70 -16.75
CA MET A 1 -6.13 -10.38 -16.06
C MET A 1 -5.13 -10.27 -14.91
N PHE A 2 -5.00 -11.31 -14.07
CA PHE A 2 -4.00 -11.35 -13.02
C PHE A 2 -2.56 -11.29 -13.56
N GLU A 3 -2.24 -12.05 -14.62
CA GLU A 3 -0.89 -11.98 -15.23
C GLU A 3 -0.58 -10.59 -15.80
N THR A 4 -1.59 -9.90 -16.35
CA THR A 4 -1.46 -8.52 -16.86
C THR A 4 -1.13 -7.53 -15.75
N LEU A 5 -1.75 -7.66 -14.57
CA LEU A 5 -1.45 -6.80 -13.41
C LEU A 5 -0.04 -7.04 -12.87
N ILE A 6 0.40 -8.30 -12.82
CA ILE A 6 1.78 -8.64 -12.44
C ILE A 6 2.76 -8.02 -13.45
N GLY A 7 2.51 -8.24 -14.75
CA GLY A 7 3.34 -7.70 -15.81
C GLY A 7 3.45 -6.18 -15.74
N LEU A 8 2.33 -5.49 -15.55
CA LEU A 8 2.31 -4.03 -15.40
C LEU A 8 3.11 -3.59 -14.16
N GLY A 9 2.92 -4.26 -13.02
CA GLY A 9 3.67 -3.98 -11.79
C GLY A 9 5.17 -4.13 -11.95
N ILE A 10 5.63 -5.18 -12.63
CA ILE A 10 7.05 -5.41 -12.93
C ILE A 10 7.60 -4.32 -13.86
N VAL A 11 6.88 -3.99 -14.93
CA VAL A 11 7.29 -2.92 -15.85
C VAL A 11 7.39 -1.58 -15.12
N THR A 12 6.39 -1.23 -14.31
CA THR A 12 6.42 -0.02 -13.51
C THR A 12 7.62 0.01 -12.56
N LEU A 13 7.91 -1.11 -11.88
CA LEU A 13 9.07 -1.21 -10.99
C LEU A 13 10.37 -0.92 -11.75
N PHE A 14 10.61 -1.57 -12.90
CA PHE A 14 11.83 -1.36 -13.67
C PHE A 14 11.94 0.07 -14.23
N CYS A 15 10.83 0.67 -14.67
CA CYS A 15 10.81 2.07 -15.09
C CYS A 15 11.21 3.01 -13.94
N VAL A 16 10.68 2.79 -12.73
CA VAL A 16 11.03 3.60 -11.56
C VAL A 16 12.51 3.43 -11.19
N LEU A 17 13.02 2.20 -11.21
CA LEU A 17 14.44 1.93 -10.93
C LEU A 17 15.37 2.58 -11.96
N ALA A 18 15.04 2.46 -13.25
CA ALA A 18 15.83 3.06 -14.34
C ALA A 18 15.83 4.60 -14.27
N TRP A 19 14.68 5.20 -13.93
CA TRP A 19 14.58 6.64 -13.69
C TRP A 19 15.41 7.05 -12.46
N ALA A 20 15.23 6.37 -11.32
CA ALA A 20 15.92 6.69 -10.07
C ALA A 20 17.45 6.59 -10.22
N ALA A 21 17.94 5.64 -11.01
CA ALA A 21 19.37 5.49 -11.30
C ALA A 21 19.98 6.78 -11.90
N LYS A 22 19.23 7.48 -12.77
CA LYS A 22 19.68 8.69 -13.48
C LYS A 22 19.22 10.01 -12.85
N ALA A 23 18.25 9.96 -11.94
CA ALA A 23 17.65 11.15 -11.32
C ALA A 23 18.64 11.92 -10.44
N SER A 24 18.51 13.26 -10.42
CA SER A 24 19.23 14.11 -9.47
C SER A 24 18.77 13.86 -8.03
N ALA A 25 19.59 14.27 -7.05
CA ALA A 25 19.22 14.16 -5.63
C ALA A 25 17.91 14.92 -5.32
N GLU A 26 17.76 16.14 -5.86
CA GLU A 26 16.54 16.94 -5.72
C GLU A 26 15.31 16.23 -6.31
N ALA A 27 15.42 15.66 -7.52
CA ALA A 27 14.33 14.95 -8.16
C ALA A 27 13.89 13.72 -7.35
N LEU A 28 14.83 13.00 -6.74
CA LEU A 28 14.55 11.87 -5.85
C LEU A 28 13.84 12.31 -4.56
N LEU A 29 14.24 13.44 -3.98
CA LEU A 29 13.62 14.00 -2.77
C LEU A 29 12.18 14.46 -3.03
N VAL A 30 11.98 15.29 -4.06
CA VAL A 30 10.66 15.82 -4.41
C VAL A 30 9.73 14.71 -4.87
N GLY A 31 10.21 13.83 -5.76
CA GLY A 31 9.44 12.70 -6.27
C GLY A 31 9.12 11.68 -5.17
N GLY A 32 10.08 11.34 -4.31
CA GLY A 32 9.89 10.43 -3.20
C GLY A 32 8.90 10.96 -2.16
N LEU A 33 9.02 12.22 -1.77
CA LEU A 33 8.10 12.87 -0.85
C LEU A 33 6.69 12.97 -1.45
N GLY A 34 6.59 13.33 -2.74
CA GLY A 34 5.32 13.37 -3.46
C GLY A 34 4.62 12.01 -3.53
N LEU A 35 5.37 10.94 -3.83
CA LEU A 35 4.83 9.57 -3.80
C LEU A 35 4.40 9.15 -2.41
N ALA A 36 5.19 9.45 -1.37
CA ALA A 36 4.81 9.15 0.00
C ALA A 36 3.51 9.88 0.39
N ALA A 37 3.40 11.17 0.06
CA ALA A 37 2.19 11.96 0.31
C ALA A 37 0.98 11.40 -0.44
N LEU A 38 1.13 11.03 -1.72
CA LEU A 38 0.07 10.40 -2.50
C LEU A 38 -0.36 9.06 -1.88
N GLY A 39 0.60 8.20 -1.54
CA GLY A 39 0.37 6.92 -0.89
C GLY A 39 -0.38 7.07 0.43
N PHE A 40 -0.07 8.08 1.24
CA PHE A 40 -0.84 8.39 2.45
C PHE A 40 -2.24 8.90 2.12
N ALA A 41 -2.36 9.83 1.17
CA ALA A 41 -3.61 10.49 0.81
C ALA A 41 -4.70 9.50 0.38
N TYR A 42 -4.35 8.43 -0.33
CA TYR A 42 -5.32 7.39 -0.69
C TYR A 42 -5.24 6.12 0.19
N GLY A 43 -4.05 5.76 0.68
CA GLY A 43 -3.83 4.57 1.50
C GLY A 43 -4.53 4.64 2.85
N ILE A 44 -4.53 5.80 3.51
CA ILE A 44 -5.21 5.96 4.81
C ILE A 44 -6.74 5.81 4.65
N PRO A 45 -7.42 6.57 3.76
CA PRO A 45 -8.88 6.42 3.60
C PRO A 45 -9.29 5.00 3.21
N THR A 46 -8.56 4.37 2.29
CA THR A 46 -8.86 3.00 1.85
C THR A 46 -8.62 1.97 2.95
N ALA A 47 -7.58 2.13 3.76
CA ALA A 47 -7.35 1.29 4.95
C ALA A 47 -8.46 1.44 5.98
N LEU A 48 -8.99 2.66 6.20
CA LEU A 48 -10.12 2.88 7.09
C LEU A 48 -11.38 2.17 6.59
N VAL A 49 -11.68 2.24 5.29
CA VAL A 49 -12.80 1.51 4.68
C VAL A 49 -12.63 0.01 4.85
N TYR A 50 -11.43 -0.52 4.61
CA TYR A 50 -11.10 -1.93 4.84
C TYR A 50 -11.35 -2.34 6.31
N HIS A 51 -10.82 -1.58 7.27
CA HIS A 51 -10.98 -1.87 8.70
C HIS A 51 -12.46 -1.83 9.11
N TRP A 52 -13.21 -0.84 8.62
CA TRP A 52 -14.63 -0.73 8.91
C TRP A 52 -15.44 -1.91 8.35
N LEU A 53 -15.18 -2.32 7.10
CA LEU A 53 -15.87 -3.46 6.48
C LEU A 53 -15.53 -4.78 7.18
N LEU A 54 -14.25 -4.98 7.52
CA LEU A 54 -13.80 -6.17 8.26
C LEU A 54 -14.49 -6.22 9.63
N HIS A 55 -14.47 -5.12 10.38
CA HIS A 55 -15.13 -5.01 11.67
C HIS A 55 -16.62 -5.31 11.56
N ARG A 56 -17.33 -4.63 10.66
CA ARG A 56 -18.77 -4.79 10.45
C ARG A 56 -19.13 -6.24 10.12
N SER A 57 -18.37 -6.87 9.23
CA SER A 57 -18.61 -8.26 8.80
C SER A 57 -18.41 -9.25 9.96
N LEU A 58 -17.27 -9.15 10.67
CA LEU A 58 -16.96 -10.04 11.79
C LEU A 58 -17.93 -9.85 12.96
N THR A 59 -18.33 -8.62 13.26
CA THR A 59 -19.32 -8.31 14.29
C THR A 59 -20.68 -8.90 13.93
N ARG A 60 -21.16 -8.71 12.70
CA ARG A 60 -22.43 -9.29 12.21
C ARG A 60 -22.44 -10.81 12.31
N ALA A 61 -21.30 -11.45 12.06
CA ALA A 61 -21.16 -12.90 12.14
C ALA A 61 -20.96 -13.44 13.57
N GLY A 62 -20.80 -12.58 14.59
CA GLY A 62 -20.46 -12.99 15.95
C GLY A 62 -19.05 -13.58 16.08
N ARG A 63 -18.12 -13.21 15.19
CA ARG A 63 -16.77 -13.79 15.05
C ARG A 63 -15.65 -12.78 15.29
N LEU A 64 -15.96 -11.58 15.83
CA LEU A 64 -14.97 -10.53 16.05
C LEU A 64 -14.06 -10.89 17.23
N PRO A 65 -12.75 -11.09 17.01
CA PRO A 65 -11.80 -11.34 18.09
C PRO A 65 -11.50 -10.04 18.85
N GLU A 66 -11.09 -10.17 20.12
CA GLU A 66 -10.48 -9.05 20.84
C GLU A 66 -9.22 -8.57 20.11
N ARG A 67 -9.00 -7.24 20.11
CA ARG A 67 -7.81 -6.61 19.49
C ARG A 67 -7.58 -6.98 18.01
N TRP A 68 -8.65 -7.31 17.29
CA TRP A 68 -8.61 -7.68 15.87
C TRP A 68 -7.83 -6.70 14.98
N TRP A 69 -7.82 -5.42 15.33
CA TRP A 69 -7.18 -4.34 14.60
C TRP A 69 -5.64 -4.38 14.63
N LEU A 70 -5.04 -5.15 15.56
CA LEU A 70 -3.58 -5.35 15.59
C LEU A 70 -3.11 -6.29 14.47
N SER A 71 -3.95 -7.25 14.07
CA SER A 71 -3.65 -8.21 13.00
C SER A 71 -4.90 -8.46 12.15
N PRO A 72 -5.38 -7.44 11.42
CA PRO A 72 -6.66 -7.50 10.73
C PRO A 72 -6.65 -8.52 9.57
N THR A 73 -5.48 -8.83 9.02
CA THR A 73 -5.31 -9.84 7.95
C THR A 73 -5.42 -11.27 8.47
N ALA A 74 -5.05 -11.54 9.73
CA ALA A 74 -5.17 -12.85 10.36
C ALA A 74 -6.63 -13.30 10.58
N HIS A 75 -7.60 -12.46 10.23
CA HIS A 75 -9.03 -12.73 10.40
C HIS A 75 -9.79 -12.85 9.07
N HIS A 76 -9.09 -12.77 7.92
CA HIS A 76 -9.71 -12.92 6.60
C HIS A 76 -10.38 -14.28 6.38
N GLU A 77 -9.93 -15.33 7.06
CA GLU A 77 -10.54 -16.67 7.01
C GLU A 77 -11.85 -16.77 7.80
N LYS A 78 -12.06 -15.87 8.77
CA LYS A 78 -13.27 -15.83 9.62
C LYS A 78 -14.43 -15.11 8.92
N LEU A 79 -14.15 -14.40 7.83
CA LEU A 79 -15.14 -13.68 7.05
C LEU A 79 -16.19 -14.63 6.47
N PRO A 80 -17.49 -14.27 6.53
CA PRO A 80 -18.51 -14.89 5.70
C PRO A 80 -18.10 -14.86 4.21
N ILE A 81 -18.47 -15.91 3.48
CA ILE A 81 -18.07 -16.10 2.07
C ILE A 81 -18.57 -14.92 1.21
N GLU A 82 -19.74 -14.38 1.53
CA GLU A 82 -20.35 -13.26 0.81
C GLU A 82 -19.62 -11.91 1.03
N ASP A 83 -19.02 -11.69 2.19
CA ASP A 83 -18.34 -10.44 2.52
C ASP A 83 -16.86 -10.45 2.08
N ARG A 84 -16.27 -11.65 2.01
CA ARG A 84 -14.85 -11.86 1.72
C ARG A 84 -14.33 -11.13 0.47
N PRO A 85 -14.94 -11.23 -0.73
CA PRO A 85 -14.39 -10.57 -1.92
C PRO A 85 -14.34 -9.05 -1.77
N ARG A 86 -15.35 -8.44 -1.16
CA ARG A 86 -15.40 -7.00 -0.95
C ARG A 86 -14.35 -6.53 0.05
N VAL A 87 -14.20 -7.23 1.17
CA VAL A 87 -13.19 -6.89 2.19
C VAL A 87 -11.77 -7.04 1.63
N LEU A 88 -11.50 -8.12 0.90
CA LEU A 88 -10.18 -8.37 0.29
C LEU A 88 -9.85 -7.36 -0.82
N LEU A 89 -10.85 -6.90 -1.59
CA LEU A 89 -10.65 -5.83 -2.57
C LEU A 89 -10.16 -4.55 -1.89
N TRP A 90 -10.83 -4.09 -0.83
CA TRP A 90 -10.40 -2.90 -0.09
C TRP A 90 -9.06 -3.11 0.63
N ALA A 91 -8.78 -4.32 1.11
CA ALA A 91 -7.48 -4.67 1.65
C ALA A 91 -6.36 -4.55 0.60
N ALA A 92 -6.60 -5.03 -0.62
CA ALA A 92 -5.64 -4.94 -1.72
C ALA A 92 -5.42 -3.48 -2.17
N ILE A 93 -6.50 -2.70 -2.30
CA ILE A 93 -6.42 -1.27 -2.64
C ILE A 93 -5.64 -0.51 -1.55
N GLY A 94 -5.96 -0.70 -0.27
CA GLY A 94 -5.22 -0.07 0.83
C GLY A 94 -3.76 -0.53 0.93
N GLY A 95 -3.51 -1.83 0.72
CA GLY A 95 -2.17 -2.39 0.66
C GLY A 95 -1.32 -1.79 -0.46
N SER A 96 -1.92 -1.48 -1.61
CA SER A 96 -1.21 -0.75 -2.68
C SER A 96 -0.73 0.63 -2.21
N GLY A 97 -1.52 1.33 -1.39
CA GLY A 97 -1.14 2.63 -0.83
C GLY A 97 0.08 2.55 0.05
N PHE A 98 0.15 1.51 0.89
CA PHE A 98 1.34 1.22 1.68
C PHE A 98 2.57 0.99 0.79
N LEU A 99 2.45 0.24 -0.31
CA LEU A 99 3.56 0.02 -1.24
C LEU A 99 4.03 1.33 -1.89
N VAL A 100 3.11 2.22 -2.26
CA VAL A 100 3.44 3.54 -2.80
C VAL A 100 4.17 4.41 -1.75
N VAL A 101 3.74 4.37 -0.49
CA VAL A 101 4.44 5.05 0.61
C VAL A 101 5.86 4.52 0.79
N VAL A 102 6.04 3.19 0.85
CA VAL A 102 7.35 2.56 0.98
C VAL A 102 8.27 2.96 -0.18
N LEU A 103 7.77 2.93 -1.41
CA LEU A 103 8.53 3.37 -2.58
C LEU A 103 8.95 4.85 -2.46
N GLY A 104 8.03 5.72 -2.05
CA GLY A 104 8.33 7.14 -1.81
C GLY A 104 9.43 7.34 -0.77
N ILE A 105 9.36 6.65 0.37
CA ILE A 105 10.38 6.70 1.43
C ILE A 105 11.74 6.22 0.91
N LEU A 106 11.78 5.14 0.13
CA LEU A 106 13.03 4.62 -0.44
C LEU A 106 13.68 5.63 -1.39
N LEU A 107 12.90 6.27 -2.27
CA LEU A 107 13.42 7.30 -3.19
C LEU A 107 13.90 8.54 -2.44
N THR A 108 13.16 9.00 -1.43
CA THR A 108 13.58 10.12 -0.58
C THR A 108 14.89 9.79 0.14
N SER A 109 15.01 8.58 0.69
CA SER A 109 16.23 8.13 1.38
C SER A 109 17.42 8.07 0.43
N LEU A 110 17.22 7.60 -0.80
CA LEU A 110 18.24 7.60 -1.85
C LEU A 110 18.66 9.03 -2.24
N GLY A 111 17.70 9.94 -2.36
CA GLY A 111 17.93 11.37 -2.62
C GLY A 111 18.77 12.02 -1.52
N LEU A 112 18.43 11.79 -0.25
CA LEU A 112 19.20 12.25 0.91
C LEU A 112 20.63 11.72 0.90
N TRP A 113 20.79 10.42 0.62
CA TRP A 113 22.11 9.79 0.53
C TRP A 113 22.97 10.41 -0.57
N ARG A 114 22.41 10.61 -1.78
CA ARG A 114 23.11 11.27 -2.89
C ARG A 114 23.47 12.72 -2.60
N ALA A 115 22.56 13.48 -1.98
CA ALA A 115 22.81 14.87 -1.59
C ALA A 115 23.96 15.00 -0.59
N ARG A 116 24.15 13.99 0.28
CA ARG A 116 25.26 13.96 1.25
C ARG A 116 26.59 13.50 0.61
N ALA A 117 26.53 12.68 -0.44
CA ALA A 117 27.72 12.11 -1.09
C ALA A 117 28.31 13.00 -2.19
N ALA A 118 27.60 14.06 -2.58
CA ALA A 118 28.06 15.10 -3.50
C ALA A 118 28.81 16.22 -2.76
#